data_AF-A0A522V2C9-F1
#
_entry.id   AF-A0A522V2C9-F1
#
_cell.length_a   1.000
_cell.length_b   1.000
_cell.length_c   1.000
_cell.angle_alpha   90.00
_cell.angle_beta   90.00
_cell.angle_gamma   90.00
#
_symmetry.space_group_name_H-M   'P 1'
#
loop_
_entity.id
_entity.type
_entity.pdbx_description
1 polymer ?
#
loop_
_entity_poly.entity_id
_entity_poly.type
_entity_poly.pdbx_seq_one_letter_code
_entity_poly.pdbx_strand_id
1 'polypeptide(L)' 'MSTKTLTMPEDALVTMLKALPKNALLGVFWKTVVECDTSPLSSDEKEDRKKARLDFKKGETVRWQDLR' A
#
# COMPACT_ATOMS: atom_id res chain seq x y z
N MET A 1 -3.35 -16.01 31.87
CA MET A 1 -2.64 -16.61 30.73
C MET A 1 -1.30 -15.90 30.60
N SER A 2 -0.19 -16.54 30.97
CA SER A 2 1.14 -15.94 30.85
C SER A 2 1.56 -15.99 29.38
N THR A 3 1.51 -14.85 28.70
CA THR A 3 2.02 -14.71 27.34
C THR A 3 3.55 -14.71 27.39
N LYS A 4 4.16 -15.82 27.00
CA LYS A 4 5.61 -15.93 26.84
C LYS A 4 5.99 -15.23 25.53
N THR A 5 6.64 -14.08 25.63
CA THR A 5 7.14 -13.34 24.47
C THR A 5 8.47 -13.95 24.03
N LEU A 6 8.53 -14.51 22.82
CA LEU A 6 9.76 -14.98 22.18
C LEU A 6 10.30 -13.85 21.31
N THR A 7 11.54 -13.46 21.54
CA THR A 7 12.27 -12.50 20.71
C THR A 7 12.88 -13.24 19.53
N MET A 8 12.62 -12.75 18.32
CA MET A 8 13.16 -13.29 17.08
C MET A 8 13.95 -12.19 16.36
N PRO A 9 15.16 -12.49 15.84
CA PRO A 9 15.90 -11.54 15.02
C PRO A 9 15.12 -11.17 13.76
N GLU A 10 15.10 -9.90 13.41
CA GLU A 10 14.42 -9.40 12.21
C GLU A 10 14.92 -10.12 10.95
N ASP A 11 16.23 -10.34 10.84
CA ASP A 11 16.85 -11.05 9.72
C ASP A 11 16.35 -12.49 9.56
N ALA A 12 16.07 -13.19 10.66
CA ALA A 12 15.52 -14.53 10.62
C ALA A 12 14.11 -14.51 10.04
N LEU A 13 13.31 -13.52 10.42
CA LEU A 13 11.95 -13.29 9.93
C LEU A 13 11.95 -12.97 8.43
N VAL A 14 12.83 -12.08 7.99
CA VAL A 14 12.99 -11.72 6.57
C VAL A 14 13.43 -12.94 5.76
N THR A 15 14.33 -13.76 6.29
CA THR A 15 14.79 -14.98 5.62
C THR A 15 13.66 -16.00 5.47
N MET A 16 12.83 -16.17 6.51
CA MET A 16 11.65 -17.03 6.44
C MET A 16 10.63 -16.54 5.41
N LEU A 17 10.40 -15.22 5.33
CA LEU A 17 9.52 -14.63 4.31
C LEU A 17 10.06 -14.88 2.90
N LYS A 18 11.36 -14.68 2.67
CA LYS A 18 12.00 -14.93 1.37
C LYS A 18 11.89 -16.38 0.89
N ALA A 19 11.75 -17.33 1.81
CA ALA A 19 11.56 -18.74 1.48
C ALA A 19 10.14 -19.08 1.00
N LEU A 20 9.17 -18.16 1.15
CA LEU A 20 7.80 -18.39 0.71
C LEU A 20 7.66 -18.26 -0.81
N PRO A 21 6.75 -19.03 -1.43
CA PRO A 21 6.44 -18.87 -2.85
C PRO A 21 5.85 -17.48 -3.13
N LYS A 22 6.10 -16.96 -4.33
CA LYS A 22 5.68 -15.62 -4.76
C LYS A 22 4.21 -15.29 -4.46
N ASN A 23 3.30 -16.25 -4.66
CA ASN A 23 1.87 -16.06 -4.42
C ASN A 23 1.55 -15.85 -2.92
N ALA A 24 2.27 -16.54 -2.03
CA ALA A 24 2.13 -16.34 -0.59
C ALA A 24 2.71 -15.00 -0.16
N LEU A 25 3.85 -14.59 -0.72
CA LEU A 25 4.42 -13.26 -0.50
C LEU A 25 3.49 -12.13 -0.94
N LEU A 26 2.87 -12.26 -2.10
CA LEU A 26 1.85 -11.33 -2.57
C LEU A 26 0.66 -11.29 -1.61
N GLY A 27 0.19 -12.45 -1.13
CA GLY A 27 -0.88 -12.52 -0.15
C GLY A 27 -0.56 -11.83 1.18
N VAL A 28 0.69 -11.95 1.66
CA VAL A 28 1.16 -11.21 2.85
C VAL A 28 1.16 -9.72 2.57
N PHE A 29 1.77 -9.29 1.45
CA PHE A 29 1.84 -7.88 1.05
C PHE A 29 0.44 -7.22 0.96
N TRP A 30 -0.52 -7.89 0.31
CA TRP A 30 -1.90 -7.39 0.21
C TRP A 30 -2.60 -7.28 1.56
N LYS A 31 -2.25 -8.14 2.53
CA LYS A 31 -2.86 -8.09 3.87
C LYS A 31 -2.19 -7.10 4.82
N THR A 32 -0.90 -6.86 4.66
CA THR A 32 -0.11 -6.06 5.62
C THR A 32 0.17 -4.64 5.14
N VAL A 33 0.38 -4.44 3.84
CA VAL A 33 0.74 -3.14 3.26
C VAL A 33 -0.44 -2.52 2.53
N VAL A 34 -1.26 -3.36 1.90
CA VAL A 34 -2.43 -2.94 1.12
C VAL A 34 -3.72 -3.35 1.83
N GLU A 35 -3.72 -3.29 3.15
CA GLU A 35 -4.99 -3.25 3.86
C GLU A 35 -5.78 -2.05 3.29
N CYS A 36 -6.99 -2.30 2.82
CA CYS A 36 -7.79 -1.25 2.20
C CYS A 36 -7.99 -0.12 3.21
N ASP A 37 -7.34 1.01 2.97
CA ASP A 37 -7.60 2.21 3.73
C ASP A 37 -9.04 2.64 3.45
N THR A 38 -9.89 2.40 4.44
CA THR A 38 -11.31 2.79 4.42
C THR A 38 -11.53 4.10 5.16
N SER A 39 -10.46 4.75 5.60
CA SER A 39 -10.55 6.05 6.25
C SER A 39 -11.15 7.08 5.27
N PRO A 40 -11.94 8.04 5.78
CA PRO A 40 -12.41 9.14 4.95
C PRO A 40 -11.22 9.95 4.44
N LEU A 41 -11.27 10.35 3.16
CA LEU A 41 -10.28 11.27 2.59
C LEU A 41 -10.10 12.51 3.50
N SER A 42 -8.85 12.88 3.72
CA SER A 42 -8.45 14.13 4.36
C SER A 42 -8.95 15.36 3.58
N SER A 43 -8.81 16.55 4.15
CA SER A 43 -9.11 17.82 3.46
C SER A 43 -8.33 17.93 2.16
N ASP A 44 -7.03 17.63 2.23
CA ASP A 44 -6.07 17.85 1.17
C ASP A 44 -6.35 16.87 0.03
N GLU A 45 -6.58 15.59 0.35
CA GLU A 45 -6.96 14.57 -0.63
C GLU A 45 -8.31 14.88 -1.30
N LYS A 46 -9.25 15.50 -0.59
CA LYS A 46 -10.52 15.96 -1.18
C LYS A 46 -10.29 17.10 -2.17
N GLU A 47 -9.38 18.01 -1.87
CA GLU A 47 -9.00 19.10 -2.78
C GLU A 47 -8.26 18.56 -4.01
N ASP A 48 -7.31 17.66 -3.83
CA ASP A 48 -6.61 16.98 -4.92
C ASP A 48 -7.58 16.24 -5.82
N ARG A 49 -8.56 15.52 -5.24
CA ARG A 49 -9.61 14.85 -6.01
C ARG A 49 -10.45 15.84 -6.81
N LYS A 50 -10.81 17.00 -6.24
CA LYS A 50 -11.57 18.04 -6.95
C LYS A 50 -10.75 18.61 -8.11
N LYS A 51 -9.48 18.91 -7.88
CA LYS A 51 -8.53 19.42 -8.88
C LYS A 51 -8.36 18.42 -10.02
N ALA A 52 -8.03 17.18 -9.72
CA ALA A 52 -7.88 16.11 -10.71
C ALA A 52 -9.15 15.94 -11.57
N ARG A 53 -10.34 16.09 -10.98
CA ARG A 53 -11.61 16.03 -11.72
C ARG A 53 -11.82 17.23 -12.63
N LEU A 54 -11.35 18.42 -12.25
CA LEU A 54 -11.37 19.61 -13.11
C LEU A 54 -10.39 19.45 -14.27
N ASP A 55 -9.17 19.00 -13.99
CA ASP A 55 -8.13 18.79 -14.99
C ASP A 55 -8.58 17.75 -16.03
N PHE A 56 -9.22 16.66 -15.58
CA PHE A 56 -9.85 15.68 -16.46
C PHE A 56 -10.94 16.28 -17.36
N LYS A 57 -11.82 17.12 -16.81
CA LYS A 57 -12.85 17.80 -17.62
C LYS A 57 -12.27 18.76 -18.65
N LYS A 58 -11.13 19.38 -18.35
CA LYS A 58 -10.44 20.30 -19.25
C LYS A 58 -9.53 19.59 -20.25
N GLY A 59 -9.28 18.28 -20.08
CA GLY A 59 -8.30 17.54 -20.86
C GLY A 59 -6.84 17.86 -20.49
N GLU A 60 -6.62 18.51 -19.35
CA GLU A 60 -5.30 18.86 -18.79
C GLU A 60 -4.68 17.68 -18.01
N THR A 61 -4.97 16.45 -18.43
CA THR A 61 -4.45 15.23 -17.80
C THR A 61 -3.20 14.73 -18.47
N VAL A 62 -2.23 14.27 -17.68
CA VAL A 62 -1.02 13.61 -18.19
C VAL A 62 -1.30 12.13 -18.38
N ARG A 63 -0.86 11.56 -19.51
CA ARG A 63 -0.95 10.11 -19.72
C ARG A 63 0.12 9.42 -18.89
N TRP A 64 -0.21 8.25 -18.36
CA TRP A 64 0.74 7.46 -17.57
C TRP A 64 2.03 7.14 -18.32
N GLN A 65 1.97 6.95 -19.64
CA GLN A 65 3.13 6.68 -20.48
C GLN A 65 4.09 7.87 -20.59
N ASP A 66 3.61 9.09 -20.33
CA ASP A 66 4.37 10.33 -20.44
C ASP A 66 5.05 10.72 -19.11
N LEU A 67 4.79 10.00 -18.01
CA LEU A 67 5.37 10.21 -16.68
C LEU A 67 6.72 9.45 -16.48
N ARG A 68 7.38 9.09 -17.58
CA ARG A 68 8.53 8.18 -17.60
C ARG A 68 9.81 8.79 -17.05
#